data_AF-A0A7L3IUC0-F1
#
_entry.id   AF-A0A7L3IUC0-F1
#
_cell.length_a   1.000
_cell.length_b   1.000
_cell.length_c   1.000
_cell.angle_alpha   90.00
_cell.angle_beta   90.00
_cell.angle_gamma   90.00
#
_symmetry.space_group_name_H-M   'P 1'
#
loop_
_entity.id
_entity.type
_entity.pdbx_description
1 polymer ?
#
loop_
_entity_poly.entity_id
_entity_poly.type
_entity_poly.pdbx_seq_one_letter_code
_entity_poly.pdbx_strand_id
1 'polypeptide(L)'
;QRGYSARHEVKQFHFMSWPEHGVPYHATGLLAFIRRVKASTPPDAGPIVIHCSAGTGRTGCYIVLDVMLDMAECEGVVDIYNCVKTLCSRRINMIQTEEQYIFIHDAILEACLCGETSIPASEFKPTYKEMVRIEPQSNSSQLREEFQTLNSVTPHLDVEECSIALLPRNRERNRSMDVLPPDRCLPFLISVDGDSNNYINAALTD
;
A
#
# COMPACT_ATOMS: atom_id res chain seq x y z
N GLN A 1 30.58 1.55 -35.09
CA GLN A 1 29.99 2.79 -34.54
C GLN A 1 30.74 3.15 -33.27
N ARG A 2 31.35 4.34 -33.19
CA ARG A 2 31.95 4.85 -31.94
C ARG A 2 30.79 5.29 -31.04
N GLY A 3 30.70 4.73 -29.83
CA GLY A 3 29.67 5.09 -28.86
C GLY A 3 29.77 6.55 -28.44
N TYR A 4 28.63 7.18 -28.13
CA TYR A 4 28.57 8.53 -27.58
C TYR A 4 29.31 8.59 -26.24
N SER A 5 30.10 9.64 -26.02
CA SER A 5 30.89 9.85 -24.80
C SER A 5 30.08 10.41 -23.62
N ALA A 6 28.78 10.67 -23.83
CA ALA A 6 27.91 11.17 -22.79
C ALA A 6 27.62 10.07 -21.76
N ARG A 7 27.86 10.38 -20.48
CA ARG A 7 27.52 9.51 -19.37
C ARG A 7 26.13 9.88 -18.87
N HIS A 8 25.26 8.88 -18.74
CA HIS A 8 23.93 9.03 -18.17
C HIS A 8 23.84 8.23 -16.87
N GLU A 9 23.12 8.76 -15.89
CA GLU A 9 22.76 8.03 -14.67
C GLU A 9 21.37 7.42 -14.85
N VAL A 10 21.20 6.16 -14.45
CA VAL A 10 19.91 5.45 -14.45
C VAL A 10 19.63 4.98 -13.04
N LYS A 11 18.45 5.32 -12.52
CA LYS A 11 17.95 4.82 -11.23
C LYS A 11 16.85 3.80 -11.50
N GLN A 12 17.07 2.56 -11.10
CA GLN A 12 16.08 1.49 -11.18
C GLN A 12 15.41 1.33 -9.81
N PHE A 13 14.08 1.38 -9.79
CA PHE A 13 13.28 1.10 -8.61
C PHE A 13 12.58 -0.25 -8.78
N HIS A 14 12.68 -1.11 -7.78
CA HIS A 14 12.08 -2.46 -7.83
C HIS A 14 11.09 -2.61 -6.68
N PHE A 15 9.80 -2.72 -7.02
CA PHE A 15 8.75 -2.98 -6.04
C PHE A 15 8.66 -4.50 -5.77
N MET A 16 9.00 -4.90 -4.54
CA MET A 16 9.13 -6.31 -4.16
C MET A 16 7.86 -6.93 -3.55
N SER A 17 6.94 -6.09 -3.07
CA SER A 17 5.79 -6.54 -2.25
C SER A 17 4.53 -6.82 -3.08
N TRP A 18 4.65 -7.00 -4.41
CA TRP A 18 3.52 -7.45 -5.23
C TRP A 18 3.48 -8.98 -5.29
N PRO A 19 2.41 -9.64 -4.82
CA PRO A 19 2.33 -11.10 -4.79
C PRO A 19 2.34 -11.72 -6.19
N GLU A 20 2.70 -13.00 -6.28
CA GLU A 20 2.69 -13.72 -7.57
C GLU A 20 1.29 -13.73 -8.19
N HIS A 21 0.27 -13.98 -7.37
CA HIS A 21 -1.14 -14.01 -7.73
C HIS A 21 -1.90 -12.86 -7.07
N GLY A 22 -2.86 -12.27 -7.79
CA GLY A 22 -3.70 -11.18 -7.30
C GLY A 22 -3.00 -9.83 -7.15
N VAL A 23 -3.37 -9.11 -6.09
CA VAL A 23 -2.95 -7.74 -5.77
C VAL A 23 -2.39 -7.66 -4.35
N PRO A 24 -1.58 -6.63 -4.01
CA PRO A 24 -1.17 -6.39 -2.63
C PRO A 24 -2.39 -6.25 -1.70
N TYR A 25 -2.27 -6.76 -0.48
CA TYR A 25 -3.34 -6.66 0.52
C TYR A 25 -3.55 -5.23 1.01
N HIS A 26 -2.48 -4.42 1.07
CA HIS A 26 -2.53 -3.00 1.39
C HIS A 26 -1.88 -2.18 0.28
N ALA A 27 -2.45 -1.01 -0.04
CA ALA A 27 -1.89 -0.13 -1.07
C ALA A 27 -0.72 0.73 -0.56
N THR A 28 -0.62 0.92 0.75
CA THR A 28 0.36 1.79 1.43
C THR A 28 1.78 1.64 0.88
N GLY A 29 2.28 0.41 0.72
CA GLY A 29 3.63 0.16 0.21
C GLY A 29 3.82 0.63 -1.23
N LEU A 30 2.82 0.45 -2.08
CA LEU A 30 2.86 0.90 -3.48
C LEU A 30 2.73 2.42 -3.58
N LEU A 31 1.87 3.04 -2.77
CA LEU A 31 1.73 4.50 -2.69
C LEU A 31 3.06 5.14 -2.27
N ALA A 32 3.71 4.60 -1.22
CA ALA A 32 5.03 5.04 -0.79
C ALA A 32 6.10 4.85 -1.88
N PHE A 33 6.04 3.72 -2.62
CA PHE A 33 6.93 3.46 -3.74
C PHE A 33 6.76 4.49 -4.87
N ILE A 34 5.52 4.82 -5.26
CA ILE A 34 5.23 5.84 -6.29
C ILE A 34 5.78 7.19 -5.85
N ARG A 35 5.47 7.65 -4.62
CA ARG A 35 5.99 8.91 -4.06
C ARG A 35 7.52 8.96 -4.11
N ARG A 36 8.18 7.86 -3.75
CA ARG A 36 9.65 7.74 -3.79
C ARG A 36 10.22 7.84 -5.21
N VAL A 37 9.56 7.22 -6.20
CA VAL A 37 9.96 7.32 -7.61
C VAL A 37 9.79 8.75 -8.11
N LYS A 38 8.65 9.38 -7.85
CA LYS A 38 8.37 10.78 -8.24
C LYS A 38 9.39 11.74 -7.64
N ALA A 39 9.63 11.66 -6.33
CA ALA A 39 10.63 12.48 -5.65
C ALA A 39 12.07 12.29 -6.16
N SER A 40 12.35 11.14 -6.81
CA SER A 40 13.66 10.83 -7.37
C SER A 40 13.79 11.12 -8.86
N THR A 41 12.71 11.53 -9.52
CA THR A 41 12.65 11.79 -10.97
C THR A 41 12.93 13.27 -11.25
N PRO A 42 14.02 13.60 -11.96
CA PRO A 42 14.32 14.98 -12.34
C PRO A 42 13.23 15.58 -13.25
N PRO A 43 12.92 16.90 -13.15
CA PRO A 43 11.94 17.55 -14.02
C PRO A 43 12.31 17.54 -15.51
N ASP A 44 13.59 17.44 -15.83
CA ASP A 44 14.14 17.35 -17.19
C ASP A 44 14.32 15.90 -17.67
N ALA A 45 13.92 14.91 -16.87
CA ALA A 45 13.97 13.51 -17.27
C ALA A 45 13.03 13.23 -18.44
N GLY A 46 13.46 12.32 -19.31
CA GLY A 46 12.57 11.75 -20.32
C GLY A 46 11.48 10.85 -19.70
N PRO A 47 10.66 10.19 -20.54
CA PRO A 47 9.62 9.30 -20.06
C PRO A 47 10.17 8.18 -19.15
N ILE A 48 9.51 7.96 -18.01
CA ILE A 48 9.85 6.87 -17.09
C ILE A 48 9.50 5.54 -17.74
N VAL A 49 10.45 4.59 -17.72
CA VAL A 49 10.20 3.22 -18.16
C VAL A 49 9.62 2.41 -17.01
N ILE A 50 8.40 1.93 -17.17
CA ILE A 50 7.70 1.08 -16.21
C ILE A 50 7.45 -0.27 -16.86
N HIS A 51 7.82 -1.37 -16.20
CA HIS A 51 7.60 -2.71 -16.72
C HIS A 51 7.23 -3.71 -15.63
N CYS A 52 6.59 -4.79 -16.04
CA CYS A 52 6.43 -6.01 -15.24
C CYS A 52 6.86 -7.20 -16.11
N SER A 53 6.10 -8.30 -16.13
CA SER A 53 6.33 -9.40 -17.07
C SER A 53 5.79 -9.05 -18.47
N ALA A 54 4.46 -8.94 -18.64
CA ALA A 54 3.84 -8.57 -19.91
C ALA A 54 3.76 -7.04 -20.17
N GLY A 55 4.04 -6.24 -19.15
CA GLY A 55 3.96 -4.77 -19.20
C GLY A 55 2.54 -4.23 -19.37
N THR A 56 1.56 -4.83 -18.70
CA THR A 56 0.13 -4.49 -18.87
C THR A 56 -0.68 -4.50 -17.56
N GLY A 57 -0.56 -5.54 -16.73
CA GLY A 57 -1.26 -5.65 -15.43
C GLY A 57 -0.69 -4.70 -14.37
N ARG A 58 0.32 -5.16 -13.61
CA ARG A 58 0.99 -4.35 -12.56
C ARG A 58 1.52 -3.01 -13.08
N THR A 59 2.02 -2.99 -14.31
CA THR A 59 2.44 -1.76 -15.01
C THR A 59 1.28 -0.79 -15.19
N GLY A 60 0.10 -1.28 -15.59
CA GLY A 60 -1.08 -0.44 -15.72
C GLY A 60 -1.52 0.10 -14.36
N CYS A 61 -1.53 -0.72 -13.30
CA CYS A 61 -1.87 -0.25 -11.96
C CYS A 61 -0.96 0.90 -11.52
N TYR A 62 0.35 0.75 -11.69
CA TYR A 62 1.30 1.83 -11.38
C TYR A 62 0.97 3.11 -12.14
N ILE A 63 0.77 3.03 -13.47
CA ILE A 63 0.53 4.21 -14.30
C ILE A 63 -0.80 4.90 -13.93
N VAL A 64 -1.87 4.13 -13.71
CA VAL A 64 -3.16 4.69 -13.32
C VAL A 64 -3.06 5.38 -11.97
N LEU A 65 -2.42 4.74 -10.98
CA LEU A 65 -2.21 5.36 -9.67
C LEU A 65 -1.40 6.65 -9.78
N ASP A 66 -0.28 6.64 -10.49
CA ASP A 66 0.56 7.83 -10.66
C ASP A 66 -0.21 9.03 -11.26
N VAL A 67 -1.00 8.78 -12.31
CA VAL A 67 -1.80 9.83 -12.98
C VAL A 67 -2.99 10.27 -12.12
N MET A 68 -3.69 9.34 -11.46
CA MET A 68 -4.87 9.66 -10.67
C MET A 68 -4.53 10.33 -9.34
N LEU A 69 -3.39 10.02 -8.74
CA LEU A 69 -2.90 10.74 -7.56
C LEU A 69 -2.59 12.20 -7.90
N ASP A 70 -2.00 12.48 -9.07
CA ASP A 70 -1.77 13.86 -9.52
C ASP A 70 -3.07 14.61 -9.80
N MET A 71 -4.05 13.95 -10.41
CA MET A 71 -5.36 14.55 -10.66
C MET A 71 -6.11 14.84 -9.35
N ALA A 72 -6.04 13.93 -8.38
CA ALA A 72 -6.62 14.15 -7.06
C ALA A 72 -5.98 15.35 -6.36
N GLU A 73 -4.65 15.48 -6.40
CA GLU A 73 -3.93 16.59 -5.78
C GLU A 73 -4.15 17.93 -6.50
N CYS A 74 -4.11 17.95 -7.83
CA CYS A 74 -4.18 19.19 -8.61
C CYS A 74 -5.62 19.69 -8.82
N GLU A 75 -6.58 18.78 -8.98
CA GLU A 75 -7.94 19.11 -9.42
C GLU A 75 -9.01 18.71 -8.40
N GLY A 76 -8.68 17.91 -7.39
CA GLY A 76 -9.64 17.43 -6.39
C GLY A 76 -10.63 16.40 -6.93
N VAL A 77 -10.35 15.80 -8.08
CA VAL A 77 -11.20 14.80 -8.76
C VAL A 77 -10.36 13.62 -9.25
N VAL A 78 -11.02 12.51 -9.56
CA VAL A 78 -10.39 11.32 -10.17
C VAL A 78 -11.28 10.74 -11.26
N ASP A 79 -10.68 10.23 -12.33
CA ASP A 79 -11.39 9.57 -13.44
C ASP A 79 -10.67 8.27 -13.86
N ILE A 80 -10.77 7.27 -12.98
CA ILE A 80 -10.10 5.98 -13.12
C ILE A 80 -10.53 5.27 -14.40
N TYR A 81 -11.84 5.30 -14.71
CA TYR A 81 -12.39 4.64 -15.88
C TYR A 81 -11.82 5.20 -17.18
N ASN A 82 -11.87 6.52 -17.38
CA ASN A 82 -11.35 7.11 -18.61
C ASN A 82 -9.82 7.04 -18.67
N CYS A 83 -9.12 7.06 -17.54
CA CYS A 83 -7.68 6.80 -17.49
C CYS A 83 -7.36 5.39 -18.04
N VAL A 84 -8.00 4.35 -17.49
CA VAL A 84 -7.82 2.95 -17.95
C VAL A 84 -8.22 2.78 -19.41
N LYS A 85 -9.35 3.35 -19.83
CA LYS A 85 -9.80 3.34 -21.22
C LYS A 85 -8.76 3.96 -22.15
N THR A 86 -8.16 5.08 -21.74
CA THR A 86 -7.10 5.75 -22.49
C THR A 86 -5.86 4.88 -22.59
N LEU A 87 -5.42 4.24 -21.50
CA LEU A 87 -4.30 3.30 -21.53
C LEU A 87 -4.55 2.12 -22.47
N CYS A 88 -5.75 1.54 -22.43
CA CYS A 88 -6.17 0.46 -23.34
C CYS A 88 -6.13 0.86 -24.82
N SER A 89 -6.36 2.14 -25.14
CA SER A 89 -6.23 2.66 -26.51
C SER A 89 -4.79 2.76 -27.01
N ARG A 90 -3.81 2.84 -26.09
CA ARG A 90 -2.37 2.94 -26.39
C ARG A 90 -1.69 1.58 -26.38
N ARG A 91 -2.12 0.68 -25.49
CA ARG A 91 -1.61 -0.68 -25.37
C ARG A 91 -2.77 -1.60 -24.97
N ILE A 92 -2.94 -2.69 -25.70
CA ILE A 92 -4.01 -3.67 -25.40
C ILE A 92 -3.83 -4.28 -24.01
N ASN A 93 -4.94 -4.66 -23.39
CA ASN A 93 -5.00 -5.40 -22.13
C ASN A 93 -4.33 -4.68 -20.94
N MET A 94 -4.27 -3.35 -20.94
CA MET A 94 -3.87 -2.56 -19.77
C MET A 94 -4.91 -2.76 -18.66
N ILE A 95 -4.45 -3.14 -17.46
CA ILE A 95 -5.29 -3.72 -16.39
C ILE A 95 -5.93 -5.04 -16.85
N GLN A 96 -5.45 -6.15 -16.30
CA GLN A 96 -5.76 -7.49 -16.81
C GLN A 96 -6.87 -8.20 -16.03
N THR A 97 -7.10 -7.81 -14.78
CA THR A 97 -8.05 -8.48 -13.88
C THR A 97 -8.95 -7.46 -13.20
N GLU A 98 -10.13 -7.91 -12.79
CA GLU A 98 -11.05 -7.13 -11.97
C GLU A 98 -10.41 -6.73 -10.64
N GLU A 99 -9.70 -7.66 -9.98
CA GLU A 99 -8.97 -7.40 -8.74
C GLU A 99 -7.98 -6.23 -8.86
N GLN A 100 -7.27 -6.12 -10.00
CA GLN A 100 -6.38 -4.99 -10.27
C GLN A 100 -7.12 -3.67 -10.40
N TYR A 101 -8.31 -3.69 -11.01
CA TYR A 101 -9.14 -2.51 -11.16
C TYR A 101 -9.71 -2.07 -9.80
N ILE A 102 -10.24 -2.99 -9.00
CA ILE A 102 -10.69 -2.74 -7.63
C ILE A 102 -9.56 -2.19 -6.77
N PHE A 103 -8.39 -2.82 -6.80
CA PHE A 103 -7.21 -2.38 -6.05
C PHE A 103 -6.79 -0.94 -6.38
N ILE A 104 -6.93 -0.50 -7.64
CA ILE A 104 -6.65 0.90 -8.01
C ILE A 104 -7.61 1.86 -7.32
N HIS A 105 -8.90 1.52 -7.27
CA HIS A 105 -9.90 2.31 -6.56
C HIS A 105 -9.58 2.40 -5.07
N ASP A 106 -9.28 1.27 -4.43
CA ASP A 106 -8.96 1.20 -3.01
C ASP A 106 -7.69 2.00 -2.68
N ALA A 107 -6.65 1.88 -3.51
CA ALA A 107 -5.40 2.61 -3.33
C ALA A 107 -5.57 4.13 -3.46
N ILE A 108 -6.39 4.59 -4.41
CA ILE A 108 -6.70 6.02 -4.56
C ILE A 108 -7.52 6.50 -3.37
N LEU A 109 -8.49 5.72 -2.92
CA LEU A 109 -9.28 6.04 -1.74
C LEU A 109 -8.40 6.15 -0.48
N GLU A 110 -7.50 5.19 -0.26
CA GLU A 110 -6.52 5.21 0.83
C GLU A 110 -5.66 6.48 0.77
N ALA A 111 -5.14 6.81 -0.40
CA ALA A 111 -4.31 8.01 -0.58
C ALA A 111 -5.09 9.31 -0.29
N CYS A 112 -6.35 9.40 -0.72
CA CYS A 112 -7.21 10.57 -0.48
C CYS A 112 -7.62 10.71 1.00
N LEU A 113 -7.85 9.60 1.70
CA LEU A 113 -8.23 9.61 3.12
C LEU A 113 -7.04 9.86 4.04
N CYS A 114 -5.89 9.25 3.74
CA CYS A 114 -4.71 9.28 4.62
C CYS A 114 -3.73 10.41 4.30
N GLY A 115 -3.67 10.88 3.04
CA GLY A 115 -2.70 11.88 2.60
C GLY A 115 -1.24 11.41 2.70
N GLU A 116 -0.32 12.37 2.83
CA GLU A 116 1.10 12.13 3.06
C GLU A 116 1.47 12.51 4.50
N THR A 117 1.73 11.49 5.32
CA THR A 117 2.05 11.63 6.75
C THR A 117 3.55 11.50 7.04
N SER A 118 4.40 11.47 6.01
CA SER A 118 5.86 11.39 6.17
C SER A 118 6.43 12.73 6.61
N ILE A 119 7.15 12.76 7.72
CA ILE A 119 7.78 13.98 8.26
C ILE A 119 9.30 13.86 8.16
N PRO A 120 10.00 14.79 7.50
CA PRO A 120 11.45 14.85 7.53
C PRO A 120 11.98 14.95 8.97
N ALA A 121 13.04 14.20 9.30
CA ALA A 121 13.57 14.16 10.66
C ALA A 121 13.95 15.55 11.22
N SER A 122 14.38 16.48 10.36
CA SER A 122 14.67 17.88 10.70
C SER A 122 13.44 18.68 11.14
N GLU A 123 12.26 18.28 10.67
CA GLU A 123 10.98 18.97 10.88
C GLU A 123 10.11 18.28 11.95
N PHE A 124 10.47 17.09 12.40
CA PHE A 124 9.68 16.32 13.35
C PHE A 124 9.30 17.12 14.61
N LYS A 125 10.25 17.82 15.23
CA LYS A 125 10.01 18.55 16.48
C LYS A 125 9.00 19.69 16.35
N PRO A 126 9.10 20.62 15.37
CA PRO A 126 8.08 21.62 15.17
C PRO A 126 6.74 21.02 14.72
N THR A 127 6.74 20.05 13.80
CA THR A 127 5.49 19.42 13.32
C THR A 127 4.73 18.72 14.45
N TYR A 128 5.41 17.90 15.27
CA TYR A 128 4.78 17.22 16.41
C TYR A 128 4.14 18.18 17.41
N LYS A 129 4.76 19.35 17.66
CA LYS A 129 4.18 20.37 18.55
C LYS A 129 2.86 20.92 18.04
N GLU A 130 2.74 21.14 16.73
CA GLU A 130 1.47 21.55 16.14
C GLU A 130 0.47 20.38 16.13
N MET A 131 0.91 19.15 15.85
CA MET A 131 0.01 17.98 15.80
C MET A 131 -0.69 17.68 17.13
N VAL A 132 -0.04 17.95 18.27
CA VAL A 132 -0.62 17.75 19.61
C VAL A 132 -1.43 18.96 20.10
N ARG A 133 -1.38 20.08 19.39
CA ARG A 133 -2.12 21.28 19.77
C ARG A 133 -3.61 21.04 19.60
N ILE A 134 -4.37 21.34 20.65
CA ILE A 134 -5.82 21.21 20.62
C ILE A 134 -6.41 22.47 19.99
N GLU A 135 -7.22 22.29 18.96
CA GLU A 135 -7.99 23.34 18.33
C GLU A 135 -9.24 23.65 19.16
N PRO A 136 -9.47 24.91 19.59
CA PRO A 136 -10.60 25.26 20.44
C PRO A 136 -11.97 25.00 19.80
N GLN A 137 -12.06 24.99 18.46
CA GLN A 137 -13.31 24.85 17.73
C GLN A 137 -13.77 23.38 17.67
N SER A 138 -12.85 22.44 17.41
CA SER A 138 -13.14 21.02 17.30
C SER A 138 -12.94 20.25 18.62
N ASN A 139 -12.22 20.85 19.59
CA ASN A 139 -11.73 20.16 20.79
C ASN A 139 -10.96 18.87 20.43
N SER A 140 -10.23 18.91 19.31
CA SER A 140 -9.42 17.85 18.76
C SER A 140 -8.03 18.36 18.40
N SER A 141 -7.10 17.46 18.16
CA SER A 141 -5.77 17.76 17.64
C SER A 141 -5.55 16.94 16.37
N GLN A 142 -4.63 17.37 15.50
CA GLN A 142 -4.33 16.64 14.27
C GLN A 142 -3.89 15.20 14.55
N LEU A 143 -3.07 14.98 15.60
CA LEU A 143 -2.66 13.63 15.99
C LEU A 143 -3.87 12.74 16.35
N ARG A 144 -4.91 13.31 16.98
CA ARG A 144 -6.13 12.57 17.32
C ARG A 144 -6.95 12.27 16.08
N GLU A 145 -7.03 13.21 15.14
CA GLU A 145 -7.71 13.04 13.86
C GLU A 145 -7.00 11.97 13.02
N GLU A 146 -5.68 11.99 12.91
CA GLU A 146 -4.91 10.93 12.25
C GLU A 146 -5.14 9.55 12.88
N PHE A 147 -5.18 9.48 14.21
CA PHE A 147 -5.51 8.22 14.90
C PHE A 147 -6.94 7.75 14.60
N GLN A 148 -7.90 8.66 14.44
CA GLN A 148 -9.27 8.33 14.03
C GLN A 148 -9.31 7.84 12.58
N THR A 149 -8.58 8.51 11.68
CA THR A 149 -8.43 8.07 10.29
C THR A 149 -7.87 6.65 10.26
N LEU A 150 -6.79 6.36 11.00
CA LEU A 150 -6.23 5.02 11.11
C LEU A 150 -7.29 3.97 11.49
N ASN A 151 -8.13 4.25 12.49
CA ASN A 151 -9.20 3.33 12.89
C ASN A 151 -10.27 3.16 11.81
N SER A 152 -10.55 4.20 11.02
CA SER A 152 -11.55 4.15 9.94
C SER A 152 -11.07 3.38 8.70
N VAL A 153 -9.78 3.44 8.40
CA VAL A 153 -9.19 2.78 7.21
C VAL A 153 -8.62 1.40 7.53
N THR A 154 -8.47 1.05 8.80
CA THR A 154 -8.04 -0.30 9.21
C THR A 154 -9.21 -1.26 9.05
N PRO A 155 -9.14 -2.24 8.12
CA PRO A 155 -10.21 -3.20 7.96
C PRO A 155 -10.36 -4.06 9.21
N HIS A 156 -11.61 -4.36 9.58
CA HIS A 156 -11.89 -5.38 10.58
C HIS A 156 -11.58 -6.76 10.00
N LEU A 157 -10.95 -7.61 10.81
CA LEU A 157 -10.72 -9.00 10.41
C LEU A 157 -12.01 -9.79 10.53
N ASP A 158 -12.37 -10.47 9.45
CA ASP A 158 -13.53 -11.35 9.44
C ASP A 158 -13.21 -12.69 10.13
N VAL A 159 -14.28 -13.39 10.53
CA VAL A 159 -14.19 -14.70 11.21
C VAL A 159 -13.47 -15.71 10.32
N GLU A 160 -13.73 -15.65 9.01
CA GLU A 160 -13.10 -16.46 7.98
C GLU A 160 -11.59 -16.21 7.87
N GLU A 161 -11.13 -14.99 8.16
CA GLU A 161 -9.72 -14.64 8.13
C GLU A 161 -8.96 -15.09 9.37
N CYS A 162 -9.66 -15.39 10.47
CA CYS A 162 -9.08 -15.88 11.72
C CYS A 162 -9.43 -17.36 11.99
N SER A 163 -9.75 -18.12 10.94
CA SER A 163 -10.36 -19.44 11.06
C SER A 163 -9.49 -20.45 11.83
N ILE A 164 -8.16 -20.38 11.68
CA ILE A 164 -7.21 -21.26 12.36
C ILE A 164 -7.14 -20.91 13.86
N ALA A 165 -7.09 -19.62 14.17
CA ALA A 165 -7.07 -19.13 15.55
C ALA A 165 -8.35 -19.50 16.33
N LEU A 166 -9.48 -19.61 15.62
CA LEU A 166 -10.80 -19.92 16.17
C LEU A 166 -11.08 -21.43 16.35
N LEU A 167 -10.18 -22.32 15.90
CA LEU A 167 -10.37 -23.76 16.08
C LEU A 167 -10.50 -24.12 17.57
N PRO A 168 -11.40 -25.06 17.95
CA PRO A 168 -11.61 -25.43 19.35
C PRO A 168 -10.32 -25.81 20.10
N ARG A 169 -9.40 -26.50 19.41
CA ARG A 169 -8.09 -26.92 19.95
C ARG A 169 -7.12 -25.75 20.23
N ASN A 170 -7.38 -24.58 19.67
CA ASN A 170 -6.53 -23.39 19.78
C ASN A 170 -7.08 -22.35 20.76
N ARG A 171 -8.32 -22.52 21.25
CA ARG A 171 -8.99 -21.55 22.13
C ARG A 171 -8.18 -21.23 23.39
N GLU A 172 -7.61 -22.23 24.04
CA GLU A 172 -6.79 -22.05 25.25
C GLU A 172 -5.39 -21.48 24.95
N ARG A 173 -4.98 -21.43 23.68
CA ARG A 173 -3.72 -20.84 23.23
C ARG A 173 -3.87 -19.33 22.93
N ASN A 174 -5.09 -18.80 23.01
CA ASN A 174 -5.39 -17.39 22.85
C ASN A 174 -5.63 -16.75 24.22
N ARG A 175 -4.85 -15.72 24.57
CA ARG A 175 -5.07 -14.95 25.80
C ARG A 175 -6.35 -14.11 25.73
N SER A 176 -6.64 -13.54 24.57
CA SER A 176 -7.84 -12.77 24.27
C SER A 176 -8.45 -13.27 22.96
N MET A 177 -9.77 -13.38 22.91
CA MET A 177 -10.50 -13.71 21.68
C MET A 177 -10.79 -12.46 20.82
N ASP A 178 -10.56 -11.27 21.36
CA ASP A 178 -10.68 -10.00 20.63
C ASP A 178 -9.41 -9.65 19.85
N VAL A 179 -8.32 -10.40 20.06
CA VAL A 179 -7.02 -10.18 19.45
C VAL A 179 -6.53 -11.49 18.86
N LEU A 180 -6.95 -11.74 17.62
CA LEU A 180 -6.58 -12.93 16.86
C LEU A 180 -5.75 -12.53 15.64
N PRO A 181 -4.70 -13.29 15.31
CA PRO A 181 -3.92 -13.07 14.11
C PRO A 181 -4.71 -13.56 12.88
N PRO A 182 -4.62 -12.86 11.74
CA PRO A 182 -5.17 -13.38 10.50
C PRO A 182 -4.34 -14.57 10.00
N ASP A 183 -5.01 -15.55 9.41
CA ASP A 183 -4.45 -16.82 8.96
C ASP A 183 -3.27 -16.62 7.99
N ARG A 184 -3.35 -15.58 7.14
CA ARG A 184 -2.30 -15.20 6.17
C ARG A 184 -0.96 -14.80 6.81
N CYS A 185 -0.95 -14.40 8.08
CA CYS A 185 0.23 -13.92 8.79
C CYS A 185 0.68 -14.92 9.87
N LEU A 186 0.04 -16.08 10.01
CA LEU A 186 0.35 -17.00 11.09
C LEU A 186 1.75 -17.63 10.94
N PRO A 187 2.60 -17.57 11.97
CA PRO A 187 3.79 -18.40 12.05
C PRO A 187 3.39 -19.81 12.49
N PHE A 188 3.81 -20.82 11.72
CA PHE A 188 3.62 -22.22 12.10
C PHE A 188 4.86 -22.75 12.82
N LEU A 189 4.66 -23.28 14.03
CA LEU A 189 5.72 -23.89 14.82
C LEU A 189 6.10 -25.27 14.29
N ILE A 190 7.38 -25.60 14.36
CA ILE A 190 7.89 -26.94 14.07
C ILE A 190 8.09 -27.65 15.42
N SER A 191 7.32 -28.71 15.67
CA SER A 191 7.44 -29.53 16.87
C SER A 191 8.38 -30.71 16.61
N VAL A 192 9.32 -30.94 17.53
CA VAL A 192 10.24 -32.10 17.50
C VAL A 192 9.70 -33.27 18.32
N ASP A 193 8.77 -33.02 19.23
CA ASP A 193 8.31 -33.98 20.25
C ASP A 193 6.98 -34.67 19.87
N GLY A 194 6.51 -34.50 18.63
CA GLY A 194 5.30 -35.14 18.13
C GLY A 194 3.98 -34.44 18.52
N ASP A 195 4.03 -33.27 19.17
CA ASP A 195 2.84 -32.42 19.30
C ASP A 195 2.43 -31.93 17.90
N SER A 196 1.23 -32.36 17.48
CA SER A 196 0.67 -31.98 16.18
C SER A 196 0.16 -30.54 16.13
N ASN A 197 0.03 -29.85 17.28
CA ASN A 197 -0.44 -28.48 17.30
C ASN A 197 0.72 -27.49 17.03
N ASN A 198 0.76 -26.98 15.81
CA ASN A 198 1.74 -26.00 15.35
C ASN A 198 1.28 -24.54 15.50
N TYR A 199 0.14 -24.30 16.15
CA TYR A 199 -0.44 -22.97 16.31
C TYR A 199 0.18 -22.19 17.48
N ILE A 200 0.43 -20.90 17.24
CA ILE A 200 0.69 -19.89 18.26
C ILE A 200 -0.04 -18.60 17.87
N ASN A 201 -0.62 -17.91 18.85
CA ASN A 201 -1.20 -16.58 18.63
C ASN A 201 -0.06 -15.56 18.48
N ALA A 202 0.40 -15.40 17.24
CA ALA A 202 1.40 -14.45 16.80
C ALA A 202 1.17 -14.12 15.31
N ALA A 203 1.71 -13.01 14.83
CA ALA A 203 1.66 -12.63 13.43
C ALA A 203 3.07 -12.30 12.92
N LEU A 204 3.39 -12.76 11.72
CA LEU A 204 4.53 -12.28 10.96
C LEU A 204 4.22 -10.86 10.48
N THR A 205 5.15 -9.94 10.74
CA THR A 205 5.07 -8.54 10.34
C THR A 205 6.36 -8.17 9.61
N ASP A 206 6.25 -7.34 8.57
CA ASP A 206 7.39 -6.77 7.85
C ASP A 206 8.19 -5.75 8.69
#